data_AF-A0A7K4RBU2-F1
#
_entry.id   AF-A0A7K4RBU2-F1
#
_cell.length_a   1.000
_cell.length_b   1.000
_cell.length_c   1.000
_cell.angle_alpha   90.00
_cell.angle_beta   90.00
_cell.angle_gamma   90.00
#
_symmetry.space_group_name_H-M   'P 1'
#
loop_
_entity.id
_entity.type
_entity.pdbx_description
1 polymer ?
#
loop_
_entity_poly.entity_id
_entity_poly.type
_entity_poly.pdbx_seq_one_letter_code
_entity_poly.pdbx_strand_id
1 'polypeptide(L)'
;DKVPFESPFGTINVLQDYHHILGWKFTAISVEDCMDSSVPLAAYKWLVCYLLRESDLKLSKEKQAGLSDFEAKNNCQVYYCRSLAIAFIEQTVLQRYHDYTHDPSIPPALQPVLKNLSALYGLWSLSKHLAVLYQGGYASGEQPSRLIQNAILELCYRV
;
A
#
# COMPACT_ATOMS: atom_id res chain seq x y z
N ASP A 1 -9.79 -8.26 26.98
CA ASP A 1 -8.54 -7.76 26.37
C ASP A 1 -8.28 -8.46 25.05
N LYS A 2 -8.25 -7.71 23.94
CA LYS A 2 -7.84 -8.28 22.64
C LYS A 2 -6.32 -8.22 22.57
N VAL A 3 -5.68 -9.36 22.33
CA VAL A 3 -4.23 -9.41 22.09
C VAL A 3 -3.91 -8.50 20.90
N PRO A 4 -2.98 -7.55 21.03
CA PRO A 4 -2.60 -6.68 19.91
C PRO A 4 -2.03 -7.52 18.76
N PHE A 5 -2.38 -7.15 17.52
CA PHE A 5 -1.77 -7.76 16.34
C PHE A 5 -0.30 -7.36 16.29
N GLU A 6 0.60 -8.26 16.64
CA GLU A 6 2.04 -8.03 16.64
C GLU A 6 2.77 -9.16 15.92
N SER A 7 3.76 -8.79 15.09
CA SER A 7 4.75 -9.73 14.58
C SER A 7 6.15 -9.35 15.06
N PRO A 8 7.10 -10.30 15.11
CA PRO A 8 8.47 -10.01 15.55
C PRO A 8 9.15 -8.86 14.79
N PHE A 9 8.75 -8.62 13.55
CA PHE A 9 9.26 -7.54 12.71
C PHE A 9 8.31 -6.34 12.59
N GLY A 10 7.17 -6.34 13.27
CA GLY A 10 6.18 -5.26 13.24
C GLY A 10 5.42 -5.11 11.92
N THR A 11 5.59 -6.05 10.98
CA THR A 11 5.04 -5.97 9.61
C THR A 11 3.51 -6.05 9.55
N ILE A 12 2.88 -6.63 10.56
CA ILE A 12 1.41 -6.74 10.64
C ILE A 12 0.80 -5.76 11.65
N ASN A 13 1.62 -4.95 12.33
CA ASN A 13 1.13 -4.03 13.37
C ASN A 13 0.18 -2.98 12.81
N VAL A 14 0.29 -2.67 11.52
CA VAL A 14 -0.66 -1.83 10.78
C VAL A 14 -2.11 -2.30 10.89
N LEU A 15 -2.35 -3.60 11.11
CA LEU A 15 -3.69 -4.16 11.25
C LEU A 15 -4.37 -3.77 12.57
N GLN A 16 -3.64 -3.21 13.54
CA GLN A 16 -4.24 -2.67 14.77
C GLN A 16 -5.20 -1.51 14.45
N ASP A 17 -4.85 -0.69 13.44
CA ASP A 17 -5.65 0.47 13.00
C ASP A 17 -6.56 0.15 11.80
N TYR A 18 -6.79 -1.14 11.51
CA TYR A 18 -7.47 -1.60 10.29
C TYR A 18 -8.75 -0.82 9.94
N HIS A 19 -9.65 -0.63 10.92
CA HIS A 19 -10.91 0.08 10.68
C HIS A 19 -10.73 1.57 10.39
N HIS A 20 -9.78 2.22 11.06
CA HIS A 20 -9.45 3.61 10.82
C HIS A 20 -8.79 3.80 9.47
N ILE A 21 -7.84 2.91 9.13
CA ILE A 21 -7.14 2.92 7.84
C ILE A 21 -8.13 2.83 6.69
N LEU A 22 -9.11 1.93 6.72
CA LEU A 22 -10.09 1.80 5.64
C LEU A 22 -10.92 3.07 5.38
N GLY A 23 -11.00 3.99 6.35
CA GLY A 23 -11.63 5.30 6.20
C GLY A 23 -10.77 6.34 5.47
N TRP A 24 -9.47 6.09 5.30
CA TRP A 24 -8.56 7.04 4.64
C TRP A 24 -8.90 7.24 3.18
N LYS A 25 -8.50 8.41 2.68
CA LYS A 25 -8.61 8.82 1.27
C LYS A 25 -7.27 9.38 0.82
N PHE A 26 -7.08 9.45 -0.49
CA PHE A 26 -5.94 10.15 -1.05
C PHE A 26 -5.98 11.64 -0.67
N THR A 27 -4.92 12.14 -0.03
CA THR A 27 -4.88 13.49 0.54
C THR A 27 -3.89 14.44 -0.12
N ALA A 28 -2.98 13.97 -0.98
CA ALA A 28 -2.00 14.86 -1.62
C ALA A 28 -2.72 15.84 -2.56
N ILE A 29 -2.36 17.12 -2.48
CA ILE A 29 -2.99 18.20 -3.26
C ILE A 29 -2.05 18.81 -4.30
N SER A 30 -0.76 18.51 -4.22
CA SER A 30 0.27 18.97 -5.15
C SER A 30 1.20 17.82 -5.58
N VAL A 31 2.00 18.08 -6.62
CA VAL A 31 3.01 17.11 -7.10
C VAL A 31 4.08 16.93 -6.03
N GLU A 32 4.52 18.02 -5.41
CA GLU A 32 5.52 18.06 -4.36
C GLU A 32 5.09 17.25 -3.14
N ASP A 33 3.83 17.36 -2.70
CA ASP A 33 3.31 16.53 -1.60
C ASP A 33 3.37 15.05 -1.97
N CYS A 34 3.02 14.71 -3.20
CA CYS A 34 2.98 13.33 -3.68
C CYS A 34 4.37 12.69 -3.73
N MET A 35 5.42 13.50 -3.85
CA MET A 35 6.83 13.06 -3.82
C MET A 35 7.33 12.71 -2.41
N ASP A 36 6.55 12.91 -1.36
CA ASP A 36 6.86 12.35 -0.05
C ASP A 36 6.48 10.85 -0.01
N SER A 37 7.46 9.99 0.25
CA SER A 37 7.26 8.53 0.37
C SER A 37 6.22 8.08 1.41
N SER A 38 5.81 8.93 2.36
CA SER A 38 4.70 8.69 3.27
C SER A 38 3.34 8.64 2.56
N VAL A 39 3.17 9.34 1.43
CA VAL A 39 1.94 9.33 0.62
C VAL A 39 1.67 7.96 -0.01
N PRO A 40 2.58 7.37 -0.82
CA PRO A 40 2.37 6.02 -1.33
C PRO A 40 2.34 4.99 -0.21
N LEU A 41 3.05 5.20 0.90
CA LEU A 41 3.02 4.30 2.04
C LEU A 41 1.62 4.25 2.71
N ALA A 42 0.97 5.39 2.90
CA ALA A 42 -0.41 5.46 3.41
C ALA A 42 -1.38 4.74 2.46
N ALA A 43 -1.22 4.93 1.15
CA ALA A 43 -2.03 4.25 0.13
C ALA A 43 -1.83 2.73 0.16
N TYR A 44 -0.60 2.25 0.35
CA TYR A 44 -0.30 0.82 0.50
C TYR A 44 -0.89 0.22 1.78
N LYS A 45 -0.81 0.92 2.91
CA LYS A 45 -1.45 0.48 4.17
C LYS A 45 -2.96 0.31 3.97
N TRP A 46 -3.59 1.27 3.31
CA TRP A 46 -4.99 1.19 2.91
C TRP A 46 -5.27 0.01 1.98
N LEU A 47 -4.45 -0.16 0.93
CA LEU A 47 -4.60 -1.20 -0.08
C LEU A 47 -4.51 -2.60 0.52
N VAL A 48 -3.57 -2.82 1.43
CA VAL A 48 -3.42 -4.10 2.15
C VAL A 48 -4.67 -4.38 2.98
N CYS A 49 -5.17 -3.40 3.74
CA CYS A 49 -6.40 -3.58 4.53
C CYS A 49 -7.61 -3.87 3.64
N TYR A 50 -7.75 -3.14 2.53
CA TYR A 50 -8.83 -3.36 1.57
C TYR A 50 -8.77 -4.76 0.94
N LEU A 51 -7.62 -5.15 0.40
CA LEU A 51 -7.43 -6.47 -0.21
C LEU A 51 -7.59 -7.61 0.81
N LEU A 52 -7.19 -7.41 2.06
CA LEU A 52 -7.41 -8.37 3.14
C LEU A 52 -8.91 -8.61 3.36
N ARG A 53 -9.71 -7.53 3.44
CA ARG A 53 -11.16 -7.61 3.56
C ARG A 53 -11.79 -8.36 2.39
N GLU A 54 -11.45 -7.96 1.16
CA GLU A 54 -12.05 -8.54 -0.03
C GLU A 54 -11.67 -10.02 -0.19
N SER A 55 -10.44 -10.39 0.18
CA SER A 55 -9.98 -11.78 0.19
C SER A 55 -10.74 -12.64 1.20
N ASP A 56 -10.94 -12.12 2.42
CA ASP A 56 -11.71 -12.82 3.46
C ASP A 56 -13.18 -12.97 3.08
N LEU A 57 -13.80 -11.92 2.54
CA LEU A 57 -15.18 -11.95 2.05
C LEU A 57 -15.35 -12.96 0.92
N LYS A 58 -14.42 -13.01 -0.04
CA LYS A 58 -14.46 -13.99 -1.13
C LYS A 58 -14.31 -15.41 -0.60
N LEU A 59 -13.32 -15.66 0.25
CA LEU A 59 -13.09 -16.98 0.83
C LEU A 59 -14.30 -17.47 1.64
N SER A 60 -14.88 -16.58 2.45
CA SER A 60 -16.08 -16.88 3.23
C SER A 60 -17.27 -17.24 2.36
N LYS A 61 -17.48 -16.54 1.23
CA LYS A 61 -18.54 -16.87 0.26
C LYS A 61 -18.35 -18.24 -0.38
N GLU A 62 -17.12 -18.57 -0.80
CA GLU A 62 -16.82 -19.89 -1.38
C GLU A 62 -17.08 -21.02 -0.38
N LYS A 63 -16.71 -20.82 0.89
CA LYS A 63 -17.00 -21.78 1.97
C LYS A 63 -18.50 -21.93 2.24
N GLN A 64 -19.24 -20.82 2.24
CA GLN A 64 -20.69 -20.83 2.41
C GLN A 64 -21.41 -21.51 1.24
N ALA A 65 -20.81 -21.52 0.04
CA ALA A 65 -21.29 -22.29 -1.11
C ALA A 65 -21.04 -23.81 -1.00
N GLY A 66 -20.45 -24.28 0.11
CA GLY A 66 -20.21 -25.70 0.36
C GLY A 66 -18.95 -26.26 -0.30
N LEU A 67 -18.10 -25.41 -0.87
CA LEU A 67 -16.83 -25.84 -1.46
C LEU A 67 -15.84 -26.28 -0.38
N SER A 68 -14.99 -27.23 -0.73
CA SER A 68 -13.90 -27.65 0.14
C SER A 68 -12.92 -26.51 0.41
N ASP A 69 -12.15 -26.61 1.49
CA ASP A 69 -11.10 -25.64 1.80
C ASP A 69 -10.08 -25.47 0.66
N PHE A 70 -9.83 -26.54 -0.10
CA PHE A 70 -8.92 -26.51 -1.25
C PHE A 70 -9.52 -25.68 -2.39
N GLU A 71 -10.75 -25.98 -2.80
CA GLU A 71 -11.45 -25.28 -3.87
C GLU A 71 -11.68 -23.81 -3.53
N ALA A 72 -12.12 -23.52 -2.30
CA ALA A 72 -12.37 -22.16 -1.84
C ALA A 72 -11.09 -21.31 -1.86
N LYS A 73 -9.94 -21.88 -1.45
CA LYS A 73 -8.64 -21.19 -1.54
C LYS A 73 -8.20 -20.98 -2.99
N ASN A 74 -8.37 -21.99 -3.84
CA ASN A 74 -8.02 -21.91 -5.26
C ASN A 74 -8.83 -20.82 -5.98
N ASN A 75 -10.14 -20.76 -5.73
CA ASN A 75 -11.04 -19.77 -6.34
C ASN A 75 -10.81 -18.34 -5.83
N CYS A 76 -10.18 -18.19 -4.66
CA CYS A 76 -9.79 -16.90 -4.08
C CYS A 76 -8.38 -16.46 -4.51
N GLN A 77 -7.59 -17.31 -5.19
CA GLN A 77 -6.16 -17.08 -5.32
C GLN A 77 -5.80 -15.90 -6.24
N VAL A 78 -6.27 -15.89 -7.49
CA VAL A 78 -5.69 -15.06 -8.56
C VAL A 78 -5.89 -13.56 -8.33
N TYR A 79 -7.12 -13.14 -8.04
CA TYR A 79 -7.47 -11.72 -7.93
C TYR A 79 -7.50 -11.20 -6.49
N TYR A 80 -7.51 -12.08 -5.49
CA TYR A 80 -7.58 -11.70 -4.08
C TYR A 80 -6.28 -12.04 -3.35
N CYS A 81 -6.07 -13.30 -2.95
CA CYS A 81 -4.93 -13.67 -2.10
C CYS A 81 -3.57 -13.34 -2.72
N ARG A 82 -3.40 -13.54 -4.03
CA ARG A 82 -2.15 -13.19 -4.74
C ARG A 82 -1.94 -11.68 -4.77
N SER A 83 -2.97 -10.91 -5.10
CA SER A 83 -2.92 -9.44 -5.11
C SER A 83 -2.57 -8.89 -3.74
N LEU A 84 -3.22 -9.43 -2.69
CA LEU A 84 -2.94 -9.11 -1.30
C LEU A 84 -1.47 -9.39 -0.93
N ALA A 85 -0.96 -10.57 -1.28
CA ALA A 85 0.42 -10.95 -0.98
C ALA A 85 1.44 -10.00 -1.64
N ILE A 86 1.21 -9.63 -2.90
CA ILE A 86 2.06 -8.68 -3.63
C ILE A 86 2.01 -7.30 -2.96
N ALA A 87 0.81 -6.75 -2.72
CA ALA A 87 0.65 -5.45 -2.09
C ALA A 87 1.27 -5.40 -0.69
N PHE A 88 1.17 -6.49 0.08
CA PHE A 88 1.78 -6.62 1.40
C PHE A 88 3.31 -6.59 1.36
N ILE A 89 3.93 -7.32 0.41
CA ILE A 89 5.38 -7.32 0.27
C ILE A 89 5.87 -5.95 -0.20
N GLU A 90 5.22 -5.33 -1.18
CA GLU A 90 5.55 -3.98 -1.65
C GLU A 90 5.41 -2.93 -0.54
N GLN A 91 4.33 -3.00 0.26
CA GLN A 91 4.13 -2.16 1.44
C GLN A 91 5.27 -2.34 2.46
N THR A 92 5.67 -3.59 2.70
CA THR A 92 6.76 -3.91 3.64
C THR A 92 8.09 -3.33 3.16
N VAL A 93 8.42 -3.51 1.88
CA VAL A 93 9.64 -2.94 1.27
C VAL A 93 9.61 -1.41 1.36
N LEU A 94 8.50 -0.78 0.99
CA LEU A 94 8.36 0.68 1.04
C LEU A 94 8.45 1.22 2.47
N GLN A 95 7.84 0.57 3.45
CA GLN A 95 7.95 0.97 4.86
C GLN A 95 9.40 0.94 5.32
N ARG A 96 10.13 -0.15 5.05
CA ARG A 96 11.55 -0.25 5.42
C ARG A 96 12.41 0.80 4.74
N TYR A 97 12.15 1.07 3.46
CA TYR A 97 12.89 2.09 2.73
C TYR A 97 12.59 3.49 3.29
N HIS A 98 11.31 3.80 3.53
CA HIS A 98 10.88 5.04 4.15
C HIS A 98 11.59 5.25 5.50
N ASP A 99 11.53 4.26 6.41
CA ASP A 99 12.16 4.32 7.72
C ASP A 99 13.67 4.56 7.61
N TYR A 100 14.35 3.81 6.73
CA TYR A 100 15.79 3.95 6.49
C TYR A 100 16.16 5.36 6.02
N THR A 101 15.41 5.93 5.06
CA THR A 101 15.71 7.27 4.52
C THR A 101 15.39 8.42 5.50
N HIS A 102 14.59 8.15 6.53
CA HIS A 102 14.25 9.12 7.58
C HIS A 102 15.10 8.94 8.84
N ASP A 103 15.96 7.92 8.89
CA ASP A 103 16.85 7.68 10.01
C ASP A 103 17.89 8.81 10.15
N PRO A 104 18.07 9.41 11.34
CA PRO A 104 19.05 10.46 11.58
C PRO A 104 20.52 10.06 11.32
N SER A 105 20.82 8.77 11.26
CA SER A 105 22.16 8.25 10.97
C SER A 105 22.56 8.38 9.50
N ILE A 106 21.61 8.64 8.58
CA ILE A 106 21.90 8.82 7.16
C ILE A 106 22.63 10.15 6.92
N PRO A 107 23.74 10.16 6.17
CA PRO A 107 24.45 11.39 5.84
C PRO A 107 23.52 12.44 5.19
N PRO A 108 23.47 13.69 5.67
CA PRO A 108 22.58 14.72 5.15
C PRO A 108 22.75 15.00 3.65
N ALA A 109 23.95 14.78 3.11
CA ALA A 109 24.23 14.94 1.68
C ALA A 109 23.56 13.85 0.80
N LEU A 110 23.30 12.66 1.34
CA LEU A 110 22.68 11.54 0.62
C LEU A 110 21.17 11.44 0.87
N GLN A 111 20.69 11.97 2.00
CA GLN A 111 19.31 11.82 2.42
C GLN A 111 18.29 12.31 1.37
N PRO A 112 18.47 13.47 0.69
CA PRO A 112 17.51 13.94 -0.30
C PRO A 112 17.35 12.97 -1.49
N VAL A 113 18.45 12.47 -2.05
CA VAL A 113 18.39 11.55 -3.21
C VAL A 113 17.79 10.20 -2.82
N LEU A 114 18.10 9.69 -1.62
CA LEU A 114 17.51 8.45 -1.11
C LEU A 114 16.00 8.59 -0.88
N LYS A 115 15.54 9.73 -0.34
CA LYS A 115 14.10 10.01 -0.18
C LYS A 115 13.38 10.06 -1.53
N ASN A 116 13.99 10.70 -2.54
CA ASN A 116 13.45 10.70 -3.90
C ASN A 116 13.35 9.27 -4.47
N LEU A 117 14.39 8.43 -4.30
CA LEU A 117 14.34 7.02 -4.72
C LEU A 117 13.24 6.23 -4.01
N SER A 118 13.07 6.44 -2.70
CA SER A 118 12.03 5.78 -1.91
C SER A 118 10.63 6.19 -2.39
N ALA A 119 10.42 7.48 -2.66
CA ALA A 119 9.15 7.97 -3.19
C ALA A 119 8.88 7.44 -4.60
N LEU A 120 9.91 7.43 -5.47
CA LEU A 120 9.80 6.94 -6.83
C LEU A 120 9.43 5.46 -6.85
N TYR A 121 10.11 4.63 -6.05
CA TYR A 121 9.77 3.22 -5.89
C TYR A 121 8.32 3.03 -5.44
N GLY A 122 7.91 3.79 -4.41
CA GLY A 122 6.57 3.73 -3.85
C GLY A 122 5.49 4.10 -4.87
N LEU A 123 5.61 5.26 -5.51
CA LEU A 123 4.64 5.75 -6.50
C LEU A 123 4.61 4.89 -7.77
N TRP A 124 5.77 4.50 -8.30
CA TRP A 124 5.85 3.66 -9.50
C TRP A 124 5.18 2.30 -9.27
N SER A 125 5.45 1.67 -8.13
CA SER A 125 4.84 0.38 -7.78
C SER A 125 3.34 0.53 -7.52
N LEU A 126 2.94 1.59 -6.78
CA LEU A 126 1.54 1.90 -6.50
C LEU A 126 0.72 2.17 -7.77
N SER A 127 1.33 2.76 -8.81
CA SER A 127 0.65 3.06 -10.08
C SER A 127 0.01 1.83 -10.72
N LYS A 128 0.59 0.64 -10.50
CA LYS A 128 0.08 -0.66 -10.98
C LYS A 128 -1.21 -1.09 -10.26
N HIS A 129 -1.49 -0.52 -9.09
CA HIS A 129 -2.64 -0.83 -8.24
C HIS A 129 -3.72 0.25 -8.27
N LEU A 130 -3.59 1.28 -9.11
CA LEU A 130 -4.54 2.40 -9.17
C LEU A 130 -5.97 1.92 -9.37
N ALA A 131 -6.23 0.98 -10.28
CA ALA A 131 -7.56 0.44 -10.51
C ALA A 131 -8.24 -0.05 -9.21
N VAL A 132 -7.49 -0.73 -8.34
CA VAL A 132 -8.00 -1.25 -7.06
C VAL A 132 -8.24 -0.13 -6.05
N LEU A 133 -7.33 0.86 -5.98
CA LEU A 133 -7.48 2.03 -5.13
C LEU A 133 -8.73 2.85 -5.47
N TYR A 134 -9.06 2.96 -6.76
CA TYR A 134 -10.30 3.58 -7.22
C TYR A 134 -11.52 2.70 -6.94
N GLN A 135 -11.44 1.40 -7.25
CA GLN A 135 -12.54 0.47 -7.03
C GLN A 135 -13.00 0.43 -5.57
N GLY A 136 -12.07 0.41 -4.62
CA GLY A 136 -12.41 0.43 -3.20
C GLY A 136 -12.58 1.84 -2.60
N GLY A 137 -12.47 2.88 -3.43
CA GLY A 137 -12.81 4.26 -3.09
C GLY A 137 -11.77 5.02 -2.27
N TYR A 138 -10.50 4.59 -2.22
CA TYR A 138 -9.41 5.38 -1.64
C TYR A 138 -9.15 6.66 -2.46
N ALA A 139 -9.14 6.50 -3.78
CA ALA A 139 -9.00 7.58 -4.75
C ALA A 139 -10.32 7.83 -5.47
N SER A 140 -10.58 9.08 -5.84
CA SER A 140 -11.76 9.51 -6.60
C SER A 140 -11.42 10.68 -7.51
N GLY A 141 -12.08 10.75 -8.67
CA GLY A 141 -11.80 11.79 -9.67
C GLY A 141 -10.45 11.62 -10.36
N GLU A 142 -10.09 12.56 -11.24
CA GLU A 142 -8.88 12.46 -12.07
C GLU A 142 -7.57 12.85 -11.33
N GLN A 143 -7.68 13.64 -10.27
CA GLN A 143 -6.52 14.28 -9.62
C GLN A 143 -5.49 13.29 -9.05
N PRO A 144 -5.85 12.25 -8.27
CA PRO A 144 -4.86 11.33 -7.70
C PRO A 144 -3.97 10.67 -8.76
N SER A 145 -4.55 10.21 -9.86
CA SER A 145 -3.80 9.57 -10.95
C SER A 145 -2.85 10.57 -11.64
N ARG A 146 -3.30 11.80 -11.89
CA ARG A 146 -2.47 12.85 -12.50
C ARG A 146 -1.31 13.25 -11.60
N LEU A 147 -1.56 13.44 -10.30
CA LEU A 147 -0.53 13.78 -9.32
C LEU A 147 0.54 12.69 -9.23
N ILE A 148 0.13 11.42 -9.15
CA ILE A 148 1.07 10.28 -9.11
C ILE A 148 1.92 10.23 -10.38
N GLN A 149 1.31 10.37 -11.57
CA GLN A 149 2.03 10.34 -12.84
C GLN A 149 3.04 11.50 -12.95
N ASN A 150 2.61 12.72 -12.61
CA ASN A 150 3.50 13.89 -12.67
C ASN A 150 4.63 13.80 -11.64
N ALA A 151 4.35 13.31 -10.42
CA ALA A 151 5.36 13.11 -9.39
C ALA A 151 6.39 12.04 -9.80
N ILE A 152 5.96 10.96 -10.46
CA ILE A 152 6.88 9.97 -11.03
C ILE A 152 7.81 10.61 -12.06
N LEU A 153 7.28 11.40 -13.00
CA LEU A 153 8.09 12.07 -14.02
C LEU A 153 9.09 13.06 -13.42
N GLU A 154 8.64 13.86 -12.45
CA GLU A 154 9.48 14.82 -11.74
C GLU A 154 10.58 14.11 -10.93
N LEU A 155 10.26 13.01 -10.24
CA LEU A 155 11.23 12.20 -9.54
C LEU A 155 12.27 11.62 -10.49
N CYS A 156 11.86 11.03 -11.63
CA CYS A 156 12.77 10.53 -12.65
C CYS A 156 13.73 11.59 -13.21
N TYR A 157 13.34 12.87 -13.19
CA TYR A 157 14.23 13.96 -13.60
C TYR A 157 15.26 14.32 -12.50
N ARG A 158 14.90 14.12 -11.22
CA ARG A 158 15.74 14.49 -10.07
C ARG A 158 16.78 13.43 -9.67
N VAL A 159 16.63 12.18 -10.11
CA VAL A 159 17.55 11.06 -9.83
C VAL A 159 18.34 10.66 -11.06
#